data_AF-A0A920RYU7-F1
#
_entry.id   AF-A0A920RYU7-F1
#
_cell.length_a   1.000
_cell.length_b   1.000
_cell.length_c   1.000
_cell.angle_alpha   90.00
_cell.angle_beta   90.00
_cell.angle_gamma   90.00
#
_symmetry.space_group_name_H-M   'P 1'
#
loop_
_entity.id
_entity.type
_entity.pdbx_description
1 polymer ?
#
loop_
_entity_poly.entity_id
_entity_poly.type
_entity_poly.pdbx_seq_one_letter_code
_entity_poly.pdbx_strand_id
1 'polypeptide(L)'
;MDDFITYEPDSGNMVIAISFAPNGDFYSIKANFGSGFALCKHDLGTGEIMDEKILPGPGWASLCLSSDGQHAFLGNFFNGQIGKFSIESGEIIASAETSVERSLAGLAEFN
;
A
#
# COMPACT_ATOMS: atom_id res chain seq x y z
N MET A 1 -14.18 -20.14 5.19
CA MET A 1 -14.55 -18.96 4.39
C MET A 1 -14.63 -17.73 5.27
N ASP A 2 -15.04 -17.88 6.54
CA ASP A 2 -14.94 -16.87 7.62
C ASP A 2 -13.49 -16.43 7.96
N ASP A 3 -12.49 -17.05 7.34
CA ASP A 3 -11.06 -16.79 7.47
C ASP A 3 -10.47 -15.99 6.30
N PHE A 4 -11.29 -15.64 5.31
CA PHE A 4 -10.90 -14.80 4.17
C PHE A 4 -11.76 -13.56 4.08
N ILE A 5 -11.14 -12.46 3.67
CA ILE A 5 -11.80 -11.19 3.46
C ILE A 5 -11.61 -10.81 1.99
N THR A 6 -12.71 -10.46 1.35
CA THR A 6 -12.75 -10.08 -0.06
C THR A 6 -13.56 -8.80 -0.21
N TYR A 7 -13.28 -8.05 -1.27
CA TYR A 7 -14.16 -6.97 -1.68
C TYR A 7 -15.45 -7.50 -2.30
N GLU A 8 -16.47 -6.64 -2.33
CA GLU A 8 -17.70 -6.88 -3.07
C GLU A 8 -17.39 -7.24 -4.53
N PRO A 9 -17.98 -8.33 -5.08
CA PRO A 9 -17.60 -8.87 -6.40
C PRO A 9 -17.58 -7.84 -7.53
N ASP A 10 -18.54 -6.91 -7.54
CA ASP A 10 -18.71 -5.92 -8.61
C ASP A 10 -18.09 -4.56 -8.28
N SER A 11 -17.34 -4.45 -7.17
CA SER A 11 -16.72 -3.18 -6.77
C SER A 11 -15.59 -2.71 -7.69
N GLY A 12 -14.99 -3.64 -8.46
CA GLY A 12 -13.79 -3.37 -9.25
C GLY A 12 -12.53 -3.13 -8.41
N ASN A 13 -12.58 -3.38 -7.10
CA ASN A 13 -11.44 -3.24 -6.21
C ASN A 13 -10.53 -4.46 -6.27
N MET A 14 -9.22 -4.21 -6.18
CA MET A 14 -8.18 -5.23 -6.12
C MET A 14 -7.27 -4.96 -4.93
N VAL A 15 -6.87 -6.01 -4.23
CA VAL A 15 -5.75 -5.95 -3.27
C VAL A 15 -4.47 -6.20 -4.05
N ILE A 16 -3.54 -5.25 -4.03
CA ILE A 16 -2.29 -5.33 -4.79
C ILE A 16 -1.13 -5.82 -3.93
N ALA A 17 -0.98 -5.27 -2.72
CA ALA A 17 0.06 -5.62 -1.78
C ALA A 17 -0.46 -5.49 -0.36
N ILE A 18 0.16 -6.21 0.58
CA ILE A 18 -0.20 -6.19 2.00
C ILE A 18 1.07 -6.17 2.87
N SER A 19 0.98 -5.60 4.07
CA SER A 19 2.08 -5.61 5.04
C SER A 19 1.56 -5.44 6.46
N PHE A 20 2.28 -6.02 7.43
CA PHE A 20 2.14 -5.70 8.85
C PHE A 20 3.24 -4.74 9.29
N ALA A 21 2.91 -3.79 10.15
CA ALA A 21 3.88 -2.97 10.86
C ALA A 21 4.32 -3.68 12.16
N PRO A 22 5.49 -3.34 12.74
CA PRO A 22 5.95 -3.96 13.98
C PRO A 22 5.01 -3.76 15.17
N ASN A 23 4.21 -2.69 15.15
CA ASN A 23 3.20 -2.41 16.17
C ASN A 23 1.94 -3.29 16.04
N GLY A 24 1.88 -4.15 15.01
CA GLY A 24 0.75 -5.03 14.74
C GLY A 24 -0.28 -4.47 13.76
N ASP A 25 -0.17 -3.20 13.33
CA ASP A 25 -1.11 -2.65 12.36
C ASP A 25 -1.00 -3.37 11.00
N PHE A 26 -2.15 -3.58 10.35
CA PHE A 26 -2.26 -4.22 9.05
C PHE A 26 -2.70 -3.23 7.97
N TYR A 27 -1.94 -3.18 6.87
CA TYR A 27 -2.26 -2.35 5.73
C TYR A 27 -2.26 -3.11 4.42
N SER A 28 -3.06 -2.62 3.47
CA SER A 28 -3.04 -3.05 2.07
C SER A 28 -2.94 -1.87 1.11
N ILE A 29 -2.49 -2.15 -0.11
CA ILE A 29 -2.71 -1.29 -1.26
C ILE A 29 -3.96 -1.79 -1.98
N LYS A 30 -5.00 -0.96 -2.02
CA LYS A 30 -6.20 -1.15 -2.83
C LYS A 30 -6.04 -0.42 -4.16
N ALA A 31 -6.44 -1.06 -5.25
CA ALA A 31 -6.52 -0.43 -6.56
C ALA A 31 -7.91 -0.57 -7.17
N ASN A 32 -8.35 0.48 -7.86
CA ASN A 32 -9.60 0.52 -8.61
C ASN A 32 -9.41 1.40 -9.83
N PHE A 33 -9.85 0.95 -11.01
CA PHE A 33 -9.68 1.72 -12.25
C PHE A 33 -10.50 3.02 -12.28
N GLY A 34 -11.60 3.11 -11.52
CA GLY A 34 -12.45 4.29 -11.42
C GLY A 34 -12.08 5.24 -10.28
N SER A 35 -11.59 4.73 -9.14
CA SER A 35 -11.28 5.54 -7.94
C SER A 35 -9.80 5.65 -7.59
N GLY A 36 -8.91 4.96 -8.32
CA GLY A 36 -7.47 5.07 -8.14
C GLY A 36 -6.89 4.07 -7.14
N PHE A 37 -5.73 4.43 -6.57
CA PHE A 37 -4.98 3.58 -5.64
C PHE A 37 -5.04 4.20 -4.24
N ALA A 38 -5.06 3.37 -3.20
CA ALA A 38 -5.08 3.82 -1.83
C ALA A 38 -4.32 2.87 -0.89
N LEU A 39 -3.73 3.42 0.15
CA LEU A 39 -3.22 2.69 1.30
C LEU A 39 -4.36 2.57 2.33
N CYS A 40 -4.76 1.35 2.64
CA CYS A 40 -5.88 1.07 3.53
C CYS A 40 -5.37 0.47 4.85
N LYS A 41 -5.81 1.02 5.99
CA LYS A 41 -5.64 0.41 7.31
C LYS A 41 -6.83 -0.50 7.60
N HIS A 42 -6.58 -1.67 8.14
CA HIS A 42 -7.61 -2.67 8.42
C HIS A 42 -7.79 -2.91 9.91
N ASP A 43 -9.03 -3.17 10.33
CA ASP A 43 -9.33 -3.75 11.64
C ASP A 43 -8.87 -5.22 11.68
N LEU A 44 -8.17 -5.68 12.72
CA LEU A 44 -7.66 -7.06 12.74
C LEU A 44 -8.72 -8.12 13.07
N GLY A 45 -9.83 -7.72 13.69
CA GLY A 45 -10.92 -8.63 14.05
C GLY A 45 -11.87 -8.89 12.90
N THR A 46 -12.15 -7.86 12.09
CA THR A 46 -13.12 -7.93 10.97
C THR A 46 -12.46 -7.83 9.59
N GLY A 47 -11.25 -7.27 9.51
CA GLY A 47 -10.51 -6.86 8.30
C GLY A 47 -11.21 -5.83 7.42
N GLU A 48 -12.26 -5.18 7.93
CA GLU A 48 -12.82 -3.99 7.33
C GLU A 48 -11.79 -2.87 7.25
N ILE A 49 -11.92 -2.00 6.24
CA ILE A 49 -11.06 -0.82 6.10
C ILE A 49 -11.53 0.25 7.09
N MET A 50 -10.66 0.62 8.03
CA MET A 50 -10.93 1.67 9.02
C MET A 50 -10.48 3.05 8.55
N ASP A 51 -9.45 3.10 7.71
CA ASP A 51 -8.87 4.33 7.19
C ASP A 51 -8.29 4.10 5.79
N GLU A 52 -8.39 5.11 4.94
CA GLU A 52 -7.96 5.04 3.55
C GLU A 52 -7.27 6.33 3.14
N LYS A 53 -6.07 6.21 2.59
CA LYS A 53 -5.28 7.33 2.08
C LYS A 53 -4.98 7.15 0.62
N ILE A 54 -5.44 8.08 -0.21
CA ILE A 54 -5.25 8.04 -1.66
C ILE A 54 -3.77 8.14 -1.98
N LEU A 55 -3.30 7.22 -2.82
CA LEU A 55 -1.95 7.23 -3.35
C LEU A 55 -1.89 8.05 -4.64
N PRO A 56 -0.79 8.78 -4.88
CA PRO A 56 -0.68 9.62 -6.07
C PRO A 56 -0.49 8.75 -7.31
N GLY A 57 -1.53 8.68 -8.14
CA GLY A 57 -1.50 8.00 -9.42
C GLY A 57 -1.45 6.45 -9.33
N PRO A 58 -1.41 5.79 -10.49
CA PRO A 58 -1.47 4.33 -10.56
C PRO A 58 -0.10 3.66 -10.45
N GLY A 59 -0.10 2.35 -10.18
CA GLY A 59 1.07 1.48 -10.34
C GLY A 59 1.79 1.08 -9.05
N TRP A 60 1.34 1.58 -7.91
CA TRP A 60 1.85 1.16 -6.60
C TRP A 60 1.60 -0.32 -6.37
N ALA A 61 2.66 -1.12 -6.37
CA ALA A 61 2.63 -2.57 -6.46
C ALA A 61 3.37 -3.29 -5.34
N SER A 62 4.15 -2.58 -4.53
CA SER A 62 4.78 -3.13 -3.34
C SER A 62 4.58 -2.22 -2.14
N LEU A 63 4.47 -2.83 -0.97
CA LEU A 63 4.30 -2.17 0.32
C LEU A 63 5.26 -2.78 1.33
N CYS A 64 6.03 -1.94 2.01
CA CYS A 64 6.79 -2.30 3.19
C CYS A 64 6.53 -1.23 4.26
N LEU A 65 5.91 -1.62 5.38
CA LEU A 65 5.72 -0.70 6.50
C LEU A 65 7.05 -0.51 7.24
N SER A 66 7.40 0.74 7.53
CA SER A 66 8.65 1.06 8.22
C SER A 66 8.60 0.62 9.68
N SER A 67 9.78 0.27 10.19
CA SER A 67 10.02 -0.07 11.59
C SER A 67 9.66 1.05 12.57
N ASP A 68 9.61 2.31 12.10
CA ASP A 68 9.18 3.44 12.92
C ASP A 68 7.66 3.53 13.13
N GLY A 69 6.86 2.75 12.39
CA GLY A 69 5.40 2.75 12.48
C GLY A 69 4.71 4.00 11.91
N GLN A 70 5.48 4.99 11.43
CA GLN A 70 4.98 6.27 10.95
C GLN A 70 4.96 6.34 9.42
N HIS A 71 5.69 5.46 8.74
CA HIS A 71 5.85 5.51 7.29
C HIS A 71 5.59 4.17 6.59
N ALA A 72 5.27 4.27 5.31
CA ALA A 72 5.23 3.15 4.38
C ALA A 72 6.19 3.41 3.21
N PHE A 73 6.95 2.40 2.81
CA PHE A 73 7.71 2.39 1.57
C PHE A 73 6.88 1.74 0.48
N LEU A 74 6.67 2.49 -0.60
CA LEU A 74 5.83 2.12 -1.73
C LEU A 74 6.70 1.98 -2.98
N GLY A 75 6.49 0.91 -3.74
CA GLY A 75 7.17 0.70 -5.02
C GLY A 75 6.17 0.80 -6.15
N ASN A 76 6.45 1.65 -7.13
CA ASN A 76 5.63 1.80 -8.32
C ASN A 76 6.21 0.93 -9.44
N PHE A 77 5.45 -0.11 -9.81
CA PHE A 77 5.85 -1.05 -10.82
C PHE A 77 6.05 -0.35 -12.17
N PHE A 78 5.14 0.53 -12.58
CA PHE A 78 5.15 1.07 -13.95
C PHE A 78 6.37 1.94 -14.25
N ASN A 79 6.71 2.87 -13.36
CA ASN A 79 7.76 3.87 -13.62
C ASN A 79 9.06 3.61 -12.85
N GLY A 80 9.08 2.68 -11.88
CA GLY A 80 10.28 2.41 -11.08
C GLY A 80 10.50 3.39 -9.93
N GLN A 81 9.46 4.13 -9.52
CA GLN A 81 9.51 5.04 -8.39
C GLN A 81 9.41 4.31 -7.05
N ILE A 82 10.31 4.64 -6.13
CA ILE A 82 10.21 4.30 -4.70
C ILE A 82 9.75 5.55 -3.96
N GLY A 83 8.68 5.43 -3.18
CA GLY A 83 8.15 6.51 -2.35
C GLY A 83 8.20 6.18 -0.87
N LYS A 84 8.66 7.12 -0.04
CA LYS A 84 8.42 7.12 1.41
C LYS A 84 7.14 7.91 1.67
N PHE A 85 6.10 7.22 2.10
CA PHE A 85 4.78 7.75 2.37
C PHE A 85 4.59 7.98 3.87
N SER A 86 4.12 9.16 4.25
CA SER A 86 3.72 9.47 5.63
C SER A 86 2.32 8.93 5.89
N ILE A 87 2.20 8.02 6.87
CA ILE A 87 0.90 7.44 7.24
C ILE A 87 -0.01 8.49 7.87
N GLU A 88 0.55 9.50 8.54
CA GLU A 88 -0.23 10.57 9.16
C GLU A 88 -0.80 11.53 8.11
N SER A 89 0.07 12.11 7.27
CA SER A 89 -0.35 13.15 6.32
C SER A 89 -0.96 12.60 5.03
N GLY A 90 -0.64 11.36 4.67
CA GLY A 90 -1.07 10.78 3.40
C GLY A 90 -0.29 11.27 2.18
N GLU A 91 0.96 11.71 2.38
CA GLU A 91 1.79 12.29 1.33
C GLU A 91 3.10 11.51 1.14
N ILE A 92 3.63 11.53 -0.08
CA ILE A 92 4.99 11.09 -0.38
C ILE A 92 5.95 12.18 0.09
N ILE A 93 6.73 11.91 1.14
CA ILE A 93 7.64 12.88 1.76
C ILE A 93 9.08 12.75 1.25
N ALA A 94 9.42 11.63 0.62
CA ALA A 94 10.69 11.43 -0.08
C ALA A 94 10.49 10.41 -1.21
N SER A 95 11.32 10.49 -2.25
CA SER A 95 11.30 9.51 -3.34
C SER A 95 12.68 9.24 -3.91
N ALA A 96 12.80 8.10 -4.57
CA ALA A 96 13.94 7.71 -5.39
C ALA A 96 13.42 7.00 -6.65
N GLU A 97 14.24 6.95 -7.70
CA GLU A 97 13.88 6.33 -8.98
C GLU A 97 14.88 5.24 -9.32
N THR A 98 14.42 4.07 -9.76
CA THR A 98 15.30 3.05 -10.34
C THR A 98 15.71 3.40 -11.77
N SER A 99 14.97 4.30 -12.42
CA SER A 99 15.07 4.59 -13.86
C SER A 99 14.82 3.36 -14.76
N VAL A 100 14.13 2.35 -14.23
CA VAL A 100 13.74 1.14 -14.96
C VAL A 100 12.23 0.97 -14.87
N GLU A 101 11.55 1.02 -16.02
CA GLU A 101 10.11 0.72 -16.09
C GLU A 101 9.83 -0.74 -15.71
N ARG A 102 8.65 -1.00 -15.14
CA ARG A 102 8.15 -2.36 -14.86
C ARG A 102 9.10 -3.17 -13.97
N SER A 103 9.71 -2.52 -12.96
CA SER A 103 10.82 -3.09 -12.18
C SER A 103 10.54 -3.30 -10.69
N LEU A 104 9.69 -2.46 -10.07
CA LEU A 104 9.48 -2.51 -8.62
C LEU A 104 8.26 -3.38 -8.27
N ALA A 105 8.53 -4.62 -7.91
CA ALA A 105 7.54 -5.59 -7.42
C ALA A 105 7.77 -6.02 -5.96
N GLY A 106 8.77 -5.44 -5.28
CA GLY A 106 9.09 -5.76 -3.89
C GLY A 106 10.03 -4.73 -3.27
N LEU A 107 9.87 -4.50 -1.97
CA LEU A 107 10.70 -3.62 -1.14
C LEU A 107 10.85 -4.27 0.24
N ALA A 108 12.00 -4.07 0.86
CA ALA A 108 12.23 -4.45 2.25
C ALA A 108 13.07 -3.36 2.94
N GLU A 109 12.68 -3.04 4.16
CA GLU A 109 13.55 -2.33 5.10
C GLU A 109 14.38 -3.36 5.86
N PHE A 110 15.68 -3.10 6.02
CA PHE A 110 16.57 -3.90 6.84
C PHE A 110 17.34 -2.98 7.78
N ASN A 111 17.53 -3.42 9.02
CA ASN A 111 18.32 -2.76 10.05
C ASN A 111 19.32 -3.73 10.65
#